data_AF-A0A183IJZ6-F1
#
_entry.id   AF-A0A183IJZ6-F1
#
_cell.length_a   1.000
_cell.length_b   1.000
_cell.length_c   1.000
_cell.angle_alpha   90.00
_cell.angle_beta   90.00
_cell.angle_gamma   90.00
#
_symmetry.space_group_name_H-M   'P 1'
#
loop_
_entity.id
_entity.type
_entity.pdbx_description
1 polymer ?
#
loop_
_entity_poly.entity_id
_entity_poly.type
_entity_poly.pdbx_seq_one_letter_code
_entity_poly.pdbx_strand_id
1 'polypeptide(L)'
;MAPRGLHVELEFVGSFDIYCKAEHSLCMDYVEVRNTSDFANTGMRLCCHNAPTQRMYSSTNEMLVLFRSYYKPGLGFKASVRAVPVLGRWEQWSEWSSCTASCGGCGTRIRGRNCEDNMVCDGENTVVAPCNTHPCTTCTEERVVSASCGLWGMFRCEKSQTVNVPCQSKCCSGFVLRHGSCEAEA
;
A
#
# COMPACT_ATOMS: atom_id res chain seq x y z
N MET A 1 25.76 4.01 -16.01
CA MET A 1 25.08 3.15 -17.00
C MET A 1 24.86 1.78 -16.38
N ALA A 2 23.68 1.20 -16.56
CA ALA A 2 23.32 -0.16 -16.17
C ALA A 2 23.54 -1.14 -17.36
N PRO A 3 23.64 -2.46 -17.09
CA PRO A 3 23.61 -3.49 -18.13
C PRO A 3 22.37 -3.37 -19.03
N ARG A 4 22.46 -3.85 -20.28
CA ARG A 4 21.33 -3.86 -21.21
C ARG A 4 20.15 -4.63 -20.60
N GLY A 5 18.94 -4.10 -20.76
CA GLY A 5 17.71 -4.67 -20.18
C GLY A 5 17.44 -4.26 -18.73
N LEU A 6 18.34 -3.49 -18.10
CA LEU A 6 18.15 -2.92 -16.76
C LEU A 6 18.13 -1.40 -16.81
N HIS A 7 17.47 -0.80 -15.83
CA HIS A 7 17.41 0.65 -15.62
C HIS A 7 18.31 1.05 -14.45
N VAL A 8 18.65 2.33 -14.37
CA VAL A 8 19.40 2.94 -13.27
C VAL A 8 18.39 3.46 -12.26
N GLU A 9 18.50 2.99 -11.02
CA GLU A 9 17.84 3.58 -9.86
C GLU A 9 18.83 4.50 -9.12
N LEU A 10 18.38 5.70 -8.76
CA LEU A 10 19.11 6.70 -8.00
C LEU A 10 18.32 7.10 -6.75
N GLU A 11 18.97 7.04 -5.59
CA GLU A 11 18.42 7.45 -4.29
C GLU A 11 19.40 8.40 -3.60
N PHE A 12 18.96 9.59 -3.20
CA PHE A 12 19.77 10.46 -2.33
C PHE A 12 19.63 9.97 -0.88
N VAL A 13 20.76 9.69 -0.24
CA VAL A 13 20.80 9.09 1.09
C VAL A 13 21.52 10.01 2.07
N GLY A 14 20.90 10.30 3.21
CA GLY A 14 21.47 11.21 4.22
C GLY A 14 21.27 12.68 3.85
N SER A 15 22.25 13.53 4.24
CA SER A 15 22.16 14.98 4.04
C SER A 15 22.34 15.38 2.58
N PHE A 16 21.53 16.35 2.16
CA PHE A 16 21.65 17.05 0.89
C PHE A 16 21.74 18.54 1.20
N ASP A 17 22.85 19.18 0.87
CA ASP A 17 23.11 20.60 1.10
C ASP A 17 23.92 21.17 -0.05
N ILE A 18 23.22 21.83 -0.96
CA ILE A 18 23.77 22.49 -2.13
C ILE A 18 23.40 23.97 -2.08
N TYR A 19 24.38 24.85 -2.31
CA TYR A 19 24.14 26.28 -2.17
C TYR A 19 23.03 26.81 -3.10
N CYS A 20 22.12 27.57 -2.52
CA CYS A 20 21.05 28.26 -3.24
C CYS A 20 20.78 29.64 -2.65
N LYS A 21 20.18 30.54 -3.43
CA LYS A 21 19.76 31.86 -2.94
C LYS A 21 18.37 31.74 -2.31
N ALA A 22 18.32 31.80 -0.97
CA ALA A 22 17.11 31.59 -0.17
C ALA A 22 15.92 32.51 -0.52
N GLU A 23 16.21 33.75 -0.94
CA GLU A 23 15.20 34.77 -1.24
C GLU A 23 14.32 34.45 -2.46
N HIS A 24 14.78 33.59 -3.37
CA HIS A 24 14.08 33.28 -4.62
C HIS A 24 14.13 31.79 -5.02
N SER A 25 14.59 30.90 -4.13
CA SER A 25 14.81 29.48 -4.42
C SER A 25 15.63 29.24 -5.70
N LEU A 26 16.56 30.15 -6.00
CA LEU A 26 17.40 30.05 -7.19
C LEU A 26 18.59 29.13 -6.91
N CYS A 27 18.67 28.04 -7.66
CA CYS A 27 19.79 27.13 -7.61
C CYS A 27 21.01 27.75 -8.30
N MET A 28 21.87 28.36 -7.50
CA MET A 28 23.15 28.91 -7.95
C MET A 28 24.15 27.78 -8.19
N ASP A 29 24.19 26.84 -7.24
CA ASP A 29 24.80 25.52 -7.40
C ASP A 29 23.68 24.48 -7.50
N TYR A 30 23.93 23.37 -8.19
CA TYR A 30 22.91 22.35 -8.40
C TYR A 30 23.46 20.97 -8.74
N VAL A 31 22.66 19.97 -8.41
CA VAL A 31 22.73 18.63 -8.99
C VAL A 31 21.63 18.54 -10.04
N GLU A 32 22.00 18.29 -11.30
CA GLU A 32 21.07 18.07 -12.40
C GLU A 32 20.97 16.58 -12.69
N VAL A 33 19.74 16.03 -12.65
CA VAL A 33 19.47 14.63 -12.98
C VAL A 33 18.73 14.57 -14.32
N ARG A 34 19.30 13.85 -15.28
CA ARG A 34 18.68 13.51 -16.56
C ARG A 34 18.46 12.01 -16.61
N ASN A 35 17.21 11.61 -16.50
CA ASN A 35 16.78 10.22 -16.43
C ASN A 35 15.93 9.81 -17.64
N THR A 36 15.81 10.67 -18.66
CA THR A 36 15.15 10.41 -19.94
C THR A 36 16.11 9.80 -20.96
N SER A 37 15.60 9.34 -22.10
CA SER A 37 16.42 8.84 -23.23
C SER A 37 17.16 9.93 -23.99
N ASP A 38 16.69 11.18 -23.87
CA ASP A 38 17.31 12.34 -24.49
C ASP A 38 18.09 13.16 -23.45
N PHE A 39 19.42 13.09 -23.55
CA PHE A 39 20.33 13.84 -22.71
C PHE A 39 20.66 15.23 -23.26
N ALA A 40 20.11 15.68 -24.39
CA ALA A 40 20.35 17.04 -24.89
C ALA A 40 19.58 18.09 -24.06
N ASN A 41 18.38 17.73 -23.60
CA ASN A 41 17.53 18.59 -22.80
C ASN A 41 18.02 18.73 -21.36
N THR A 42 17.80 19.90 -20.76
CA THR A 42 18.12 20.14 -19.35
C THR A 42 17.20 19.33 -18.45
N GLY A 43 17.80 18.61 -17.49
CA GLY A 43 17.09 17.80 -16.51
C GLY A 43 16.57 18.60 -15.31
N MET A 44 16.06 17.86 -14.33
CA MET A 44 15.63 18.44 -13.05
C MET A 44 16.85 18.93 -12.27
N ARG A 45 16.77 20.14 -11.70
CA ARG A 45 17.84 20.73 -10.88
C ARG A 45 17.46 20.75 -9.41
N LEU A 46 18.34 20.20 -8.59
CA LEU A 46 18.18 20.05 -7.16
C LEU A 46 19.22 20.92 -6.46
N CYS A 47 18.78 21.70 -5.47
CA CYS A 47 19.64 22.52 -4.64
C CYS A 47 19.01 22.76 -3.25
N CYS A 48 19.63 23.61 -2.43
CA CYS A 48 19.27 23.82 -1.04
C CYS A 48 19.35 22.49 -0.27
N HIS A 49 18.32 22.19 0.52
CA HIS A 49 18.14 20.94 1.24
C HIS A 49 17.03 20.05 0.63
N ASN A 50 16.68 20.28 -0.64
CA ASN A 50 15.49 19.72 -1.28
C ASN A 50 15.82 18.50 -2.16
N ALA A 51 16.32 17.42 -1.56
CA ALA A 51 16.41 16.15 -2.25
C ALA A 51 15.04 15.46 -2.34
N PRO A 52 14.70 14.80 -3.47
CA PRO A 52 13.54 13.93 -3.55
C PRO A 52 13.62 12.83 -2.48
N THR A 53 12.51 12.58 -1.78
CA THR A 53 12.38 11.44 -0.85
C THR A 53 12.13 10.12 -1.57
N GLN A 54 11.62 10.18 -2.81
CA GLN A 54 11.37 9.03 -3.66
C GLN A 54 12.60 8.71 -4.51
N ARG A 55 12.76 7.41 -4.81
CA ARG A 55 13.78 6.92 -5.74
C ARG A 55 13.47 7.39 -7.16
N MET A 56 14.50 7.73 -7.92
CA MET A 56 14.38 8.09 -9.33
C MET A 56 14.86 6.95 -10.21
N TYR A 57 14.22 6.78 -11.36
CA TYR A 57 14.53 5.71 -12.31
C TYR A 57 14.81 6.31 -13.69
N SER A 58 15.77 5.75 -14.41
CA SER A 58 15.97 6.08 -15.82
C SER A 58 14.90 5.45 -16.70
N SER A 59 14.65 6.02 -17.88
CA SER A 59 13.82 5.44 -18.93
C SER A 59 14.58 4.46 -19.83
N THR A 60 15.92 4.46 -19.74
CA THR A 60 16.81 3.57 -20.47
C THR A 60 17.81 2.92 -19.50
N ASN A 61 18.85 2.26 -20.00
CA ASN A 61 19.96 1.79 -19.19
C ASN A 61 20.98 2.89 -18.82
N GLU A 62 20.68 4.16 -19.12
CA GLU A 62 21.56 5.30 -18.86
C GLU A 62 20.86 6.37 -18.00
N MET A 63 21.64 7.02 -17.15
CA MET A 63 21.23 8.18 -16.37
C MET A 63 22.44 9.10 -16.25
N LEU A 64 22.23 10.40 -16.43
CA LEU A 64 23.27 11.41 -16.23
C LEU A 64 22.98 12.19 -14.95
N VAL A 65 23.95 12.23 -14.05
CA VAL A 65 23.94 13.08 -12.87
C VAL A 65 25.08 14.07 -13.01
N LEU A 66 24.75 15.35 -13.15
CA LEU A 66 25.71 16.44 -13.32
C LEU A 66 25.71 17.30 -12.06
N PHE A 67 26.86 17.44 -11.42
CA PHE A 67 27.03 18.37 -10.32
C PHE A 67 27.77 19.62 -10.79
N ARG A 68 27.19 20.79 -10.53
CA ARG A 68 27.81 22.09 -10.81
C ARG A 68 27.82 22.93 -9.54
N SER A 69 29.01 23.36 -9.13
CA SER A 69 29.21 24.34 -8.06
C SER A 69 30.14 25.44 -8.54
N TYR A 70 29.72 26.69 -8.34
CA TYR A 70 30.44 27.89 -8.74
C TYR A 70 30.49 28.93 -7.61
N TYR A 71 29.48 28.96 -6.74
CA TYR A 71 29.28 30.11 -5.85
C TYR A 71 29.80 29.88 -4.44
N LYS A 72 29.33 28.85 -3.73
CA LYS A 72 29.72 28.62 -2.33
C LYS A 72 29.80 27.13 -1.99
N PRO A 73 30.75 26.72 -1.11
CA PRO A 73 30.79 25.36 -0.62
C PRO A 73 29.56 25.06 0.27
N GLY A 74 29.08 23.82 0.20
CA GLY A 74 28.08 23.22 1.09
C GLY A 74 28.52 21.82 1.51
N LEU A 75 27.74 21.15 2.37
CA LEU A 75 28.04 19.77 2.80
C LEU A 75 27.96 18.76 1.64
N GLY A 76 27.30 19.13 0.54
CA GLY A 76 27.20 18.30 -0.65
C GLY A 76 26.04 17.32 -0.56
N PHE A 77 26.20 16.17 -1.21
CA PHE A 77 25.19 15.11 -1.21
C PHE A 77 25.85 13.75 -1.22
N LYS A 78 25.11 12.76 -0.71
CA LYS A 78 25.43 11.34 -0.88
C LYS A 78 24.28 10.68 -1.64
N ALA A 79 24.63 9.80 -2.56
CA ALA A 79 23.66 9.06 -3.37
C ALA A 79 24.04 7.59 -3.45
N SER A 80 23.02 6.75 -3.51
CA SER A 80 23.10 5.33 -3.82
C SER A 80 22.58 5.10 -5.23
N VAL A 81 23.30 4.29 -6.00
CA VAL A 81 22.94 3.97 -7.39
C VAL A 81 23.01 2.46 -7.58
N ARG A 82 21.98 1.88 -8.19
CA ARG A 82 21.97 0.45 -8.53
C ARG A 82 21.27 0.21 -9.86
N ALA A 83 21.60 -0.92 -10.50
CA ALA A 83 20.87 -1.41 -11.67
C ALA A 83 19.65 -2.20 -11.19
N VAL A 84 18.48 -1.92 -11.76
CA VAL A 84 17.20 -2.56 -11.41
C VAL A 84 16.49 -3.05 -12.67
N PRO A 85 15.60 -4.05 -12.56
CA PRO A 85 14.70 -4.39 -13.66
C PRO A 85 13.88 -3.18 -14.13
N VAL A 86 13.39 -3.22 -15.37
CA VAL A 86 12.48 -2.20 -15.91
C VAL A 86 11.25 -2.12 -15.01
N LEU A 87 10.99 -0.95 -14.44
CA LEU A 87 9.83 -0.77 -13.58
C LEU A 87 8.55 -0.61 -14.39
N GLY A 88 7.55 -1.40 -14.03
CA GLY A 88 6.23 -1.37 -14.64
C GLY A 88 5.34 -0.34 -13.98
N ARG A 89 4.27 0.03 -14.69
CA ARG A 89 3.15 0.73 -14.06
C ARG A 89 2.16 -0.29 -13.55
N TRP A 90 1.61 0.01 -12.38
CA TRP A 90 0.43 -0.68 -11.89
C TRP A 90 -0.75 -0.38 -12.80
N GLU A 91 -1.46 -1.43 -13.19
CA GLU A 91 -2.81 -1.31 -13.71
C GLU A 91 -3.76 -0.78 -12.62
N GLN A 92 -4.98 -0.43 -13.03
CA GLN A 92 -6.00 -0.02 -12.10
C GLN A 92 -6.30 -1.16 -11.12
N TRP A 93 -6.56 -0.80 -9.87
CA TRP A 93 -7.07 -1.74 -8.88
C TRP A 93 -8.35 -2.39 -9.39
N SER A 94 -8.47 -3.70 -9.17
CA SER A 94 -9.73 -4.41 -9.31
C SER A 94 -10.76 -3.83 -8.34
N GLU A 95 -12.03 -4.12 -8.63
CA GLU A 95 -13.07 -3.97 -7.64
C GLU A 95 -12.75 -4.79 -6.38
N TRP A 96 -13.27 -4.33 -5.25
CA TRP A 96 -13.19 -5.09 -4.01
C TRP A 96 -14.03 -6.37 -4.11
N SER A 97 -13.51 -7.46 -3.54
CA SER A 97 -14.29 -8.68 -3.32
C SER A 97 -15.49 -8.40 -2.42
N SER A 98 -16.47 -9.31 -2.46
CA SER A 98 -17.48 -9.38 -1.41
C SER A 98 -16.83 -9.55 -0.05
N CYS A 99 -17.47 -8.98 0.98
CA CYS A 99 -17.01 -9.10 2.35
C CYS A 99 -17.23 -10.53 2.86
N THR A 100 -16.25 -11.09 3.57
CA THR A 100 -16.32 -12.46 4.11
C THR A 100 -17.36 -12.62 5.24
N ALA A 101 -17.73 -11.53 5.92
CA ALA A 101 -18.79 -11.52 6.93
C ALA A 101 -19.77 -10.38 6.63
N SER A 102 -21.04 -10.57 6.96
CA SER A 102 -22.08 -9.57 6.71
C SER A 102 -22.14 -8.46 7.76
N CYS A 103 -21.60 -8.66 8.96
CA CYS A 103 -21.62 -7.72 10.09
C CYS A 103 -20.55 -8.10 11.13
N GLY A 104 -20.42 -7.29 12.17
CA GLY A 104 -19.65 -7.59 13.38
C GLY A 104 -18.16 -7.24 13.30
N GLY A 105 -17.69 -6.66 12.19
CA GLY A 105 -16.31 -6.17 12.02
C GLY A 105 -15.27 -7.22 11.65
N CYS A 106 -15.56 -8.51 11.78
CA CYS A 106 -14.64 -9.58 11.39
C CYS A 106 -14.59 -9.85 9.86
N GLY A 107 -15.38 -9.11 9.09
CA GLY A 107 -15.38 -9.23 7.64
C GLY A 107 -14.11 -8.62 7.04
N THR A 108 -13.56 -9.31 6.06
CA THR A 108 -12.46 -8.83 5.22
C THR A 108 -12.87 -8.83 3.76
N ARG A 109 -12.30 -7.89 3.00
CA ARG A 109 -12.42 -7.84 1.55
C ARG A 109 -11.03 -7.64 0.95
N ILE A 110 -10.87 -8.12 -0.26
CA ILE A 110 -9.59 -8.18 -0.96
C ILE A 110 -9.74 -7.49 -2.30
N ARG A 111 -8.74 -6.74 -2.74
CA ARG A 111 -8.61 -6.30 -4.12
C ARG A 111 -7.19 -6.52 -4.61
N GLY A 112 -7.05 -6.73 -5.91
CA GLY A 112 -5.77 -6.94 -6.57
C GLY A 112 -5.52 -5.90 -7.67
N ARG A 113 -4.29 -5.84 -8.17
CA ARG A 113 -3.90 -5.10 -9.36
C ARG A 113 -2.77 -5.88 -10.06
N ASN A 114 -2.69 -5.76 -11.37
CA ASN A 114 -1.59 -6.35 -12.14
C ASN A 114 -0.54 -5.30 -12.46
N CYS A 115 0.69 -5.77 -12.63
CA CYS A 115 1.78 -4.95 -13.18
C CYS A 115 1.82 -5.13 -14.70
N GLU A 116 2.17 -4.09 -15.43
CA GLU A 116 2.41 -4.13 -16.88
C GLU A 116 3.35 -5.30 -17.27
N ASP A 117 3.01 -6.05 -18.32
CA ASP A 117 3.67 -7.29 -18.71
C ASP A 117 5.19 -7.14 -18.90
N ASN A 118 5.96 -8.13 -18.42
CA ASN A 118 7.42 -8.18 -18.42
C ASN A 118 8.13 -7.07 -17.63
N MET A 119 7.42 -6.39 -16.73
CA MET A 119 7.99 -5.36 -15.87
C MET A 119 7.82 -5.69 -14.38
N VAL A 120 8.57 -5.01 -13.52
CA VAL A 120 8.49 -5.16 -12.06
C VAL A 120 7.86 -3.91 -11.46
N CYS A 121 6.79 -4.03 -10.68
CA CYS A 121 6.17 -2.87 -10.04
C CYS A 121 6.49 -2.84 -8.54
N ASP A 122 6.72 -1.65 -8.01
CA ASP A 122 7.01 -1.45 -6.58
C ASP A 122 5.72 -1.39 -5.74
N GLY A 123 5.71 -2.10 -4.60
CA GLY A 123 4.58 -2.24 -3.68
C GLY A 123 3.72 -3.50 -3.88
N GLU A 124 2.69 -3.66 -3.04
CA GLU A 124 1.85 -4.85 -3.04
C GLU A 124 0.92 -4.92 -4.27
N ASN A 125 0.74 -6.12 -4.82
CA ASN A 125 -0.25 -6.39 -5.86
C ASN A 125 -1.65 -6.69 -5.28
N THR A 126 -1.76 -6.91 -3.97
CA THR A 126 -2.98 -7.32 -3.29
C THR A 126 -3.10 -6.58 -1.96
N VAL A 127 -4.29 -6.08 -1.65
CA VAL A 127 -4.56 -5.43 -0.36
C VAL A 127 -5.82 -6.03 0.26
N VAL A 128 -5.75 -6.26 1.58
CA VAL A 128 -6.87 -6.71 2.41
C VAL A 128 -7.31 -5.57 3.31
N ALA A 129 -8.63 -5.37 3.43
CA ALA A 129 -9.21 -4.35 4.30
C ALA A 129 -10.39 -4.91 5.10
N PRO A 130 -10.64 -4.40 6.32
CA PRO A 130 -11.85 -4.72 7.06
C PRO A 130 -13.09 -4.18 6.34
N CYS A 131 -14.22 -4.86 6.53
CA CYS A 131 -15.52 -4.47 5.99
C CYS A 131 -16.65 -4.91 6.92
N ASN A 132 -17.84 -4.36 6.67
CA ASN A 132 -19.05 -4.66 7.45
C ASN A 132 -18.82 -4.54 8.96
N THR A 133 -18.31 -3.37 9.36
CA THR A 133 -17.99 -3.04 10.76
C THR A 133 -19.22 -2.67 11.58
N HIS A 134 -20.41 -2.62 11.00
CA HIS A 134 -21.63 -2.42 11.77
C HIS A 134 -21.90 -3.67 12.64
N PRO A 135 -22.42 -3.50 13.87
CA PRO A 135 -22.71 -4.64 14.73
C PRO A 135 -23.84 -5.51 14.17
N CYS A 136 -23.80 -6.79 14.52
CA CYS A 136 -24.84 -7.74 14.14
C CYS A 136 -26.10 -7.54 14.98
N THR A 137 -27.25 -7.62 14.32
CA THR A 137 -28.60 -7.58 14.95
C THR A 137 -29.19 -8.98 15.14
N THR A 138 -28.62 -9.99 14.47
CA THR A 138 -28.96 -11.40 14.61
C THR A 138 -27.72 -12.19 15.03
N CYS A 139 -27.90 -13.04 16.03
CA CYS A 139 -26.84 -13.88 16.58
C CYS A 139 -27.26 -15.35 16.48
N THR A 140 -26.28 -16.25 16.37
CA THR A 140 -26.51 -17.69 16.50
C THR A 140 -26.39 -18.09 17.97
N GLU A 141 -27.43 -18.76 18.48
CA GLU A 141 -27.42 -19.40 19.79
C GLU A 141 -27.71 -20.90 19.62
N GLU A 142 -27.08 -21.73 20.44
CA GLU A 142 -27.40 -23.16 20.52
C GLU A 142 -28.57 -23.35 21.49
N ARG A 143 -29.72 -23.80 20.97
CA ARG A 143 -30.90 -24.11 21.78
C ARG A 143 -31.21 -25.58 21.72
N VAL A 144 -31.64 -26.12 22.85
CA VAL A 144 -32.18 -27.47 22.91
C VAL A 144 -33.62 -27.43 22.41
N VAL A 145 -33.88 -28.10 21.29
CA VAL A 145 -35.20 -28.19 20.66
C VAL A 145 -35.75 -29.60 20.77
N SER A 146 -37.08 -29.73 20.90
CA SER A 146 -37.73 -31.03 20.88
C SER A 146 -37.79 -31.57 19.45
N ALA A 147 -37.23 -32.75 19.21
CA ALA A 147 -37.21 -33.44 17.93
C ALA A 147 -37.82 -34.84 18.06
N SER A 148 -38.50 -35.31 17.00
CA SER A 148 -39.02 -36.69 16.96
C SER A 148 -37.91 -37.70 16.75
N CYS A 149 -37.89 -38.77 17.54
CA CYS A 149 -36.85 -39.81 17.54
C CYS A 149 -37.43 -41.22 17.72
N GLY A 150 -36.61 -42.25 17.42
CA GLY A 150 -36.98 -43.67 17.45
C GLY A 150 -37.62 -44.19 16.15
N LEU A 151 -37.93 -45.49 16.13
CA LEU A 151 -38.63 -46.15 15.02
C LEU A 151 -40.00 -45.47 14.83
N TRP A 152 -40.22 -44.89 13.65
CA TRP A 152 -41.43 -44.12 13.28
C TRP A 152 -41.62 -42.78 14.00
N GLY A 153 -40.60 -42.25 14.69
CA GLY A 153 -40.68 -40.92 15.31
C GLY A 153 -41.63 -40.83 16.52
N MET A 154 -41.84 -41.94 17.23
CA MET A 154 -42.80 -42.03 18.34
C MET A 154 -42.36 -41.32 19.63
N PHE A 155 -41.08 -40.99 19.79
CA PHE A 155 -40.56 -40.36 21.00
C PHE A 155 -40.19 -38.89 20.74
N ARG A 156 -40.33 -38.03 21.77
CA ARG A 156 -39.76 -36.68 21.78
C ARG A 156 -38.40 -36.72 22.48
N CYS A 157 -37.35 -36.41 21.74
CA CYS A 157 -36.00 -36.24 22.24
C CYS A 157 -35.60 -34.76 22.23
N GLU A 158 -34.56 -34.44 22.96
CA GLU A 158 -33.89 -33.15 22.93
C GLU A 158 -32.70 -33.21 21.97
N LYS A 159 -32.60 -32.22 21.07
CA LYS A 159 -31.48 -32.08 20.15
C LYS A 159 -30.96 -30.65 20.21
N SER A 160 -29.64 -30.46 20.21
CA SER A 160 -29.06 -29.13 20.07
C SER A 160 -29.18 -28.65 18.63
N GLN A 161 -29.66 -27.43 18.45
CA GLN A 161 -29.79 -26.78 17.16
C GLN A 161 -29.35 -25.32 17.28
N THR A 162 -28.54 -24.87 16.32
CA THR A 162 -28.19 -23.46 16.15
C THR A 162 -29.38 -22.71 15.57
N VAL A 163 -29.88 -21.73 16.30
CA VAL A 163 -30.99 -20.86 15.88
C VAL A 163 -30.55 -19.40 15.83
N ASN A 164 -31.09 -18.66 14.86
CA ASN A 164 -30.88 -17.22 14.75
C ASN A 164 -31.83 -16.51 15.72
N VAL A 165 -31.27 -15.73 16.62
CA VAL A 165 -32.01 -14.99 17.62
C VAL A 165 -31.69 -13.50 17.50
N PRO A 166 -32.66 -12.61 17.76
CA PRO A 166 -32.38 -11.17 17.86
C PRO A 166 -31.40 -10.92 19.01
N CYS A 167 -30.36 -10.14 18.74
CA CYS A 167 -29.41 -9.70 19.76
C CYS A 167 -29.15 -8.20 19.61
N GLN A 168 -28.90 -7.51 20.73
CA GLN A 168 -28.57 -6.09 20.72
C GLN A 168 -27.08 -5.91 20.39
N SER A 169 -26.81 -5.48 19.16
CA SER A 169 -25.53 -4.93 18.68
C SER A 169 -24.29 -5.73 19.09
N LYS A 170 -24.16 -6.96 18.57
CA LYS A 170 -23.01 -7.84 18.88
C LYS A 170 -21.89 -7.71 17.84
N CYS A 171 -20.65 -7.62 18.29
CA CYS A 171 -19.46 -7.69 17.44
C CYS A 171 -18.89 -9.11 17.39
N CYS A 172 -18.09 -9.40 16.36
CA CYS A 172 -17.36 -10.67 16.29
C CYS A 172 -16.30 -10.76 17.41
N SER A 173 -15.80 -11.96 17.66
CA SER A 173 -14.69 -12.18 18.60
C SER A 173 -13.46 -11.35 18.19
N GLY A 174 -12.85 -10.66 19.16
CA GLY A 174 -11.73 -9.74 18.95
C GLY A 174 -12.13 -8.34 18.47
N PHE A 175 -13.42 -8.03 18.45
CA PHE A 175 -13.95 -6.71 18.11
C PHE A 175 -14.86 -6.18 19.22
N VAL A 176 -14.72 -4.89 19.52
CA VAL A 176 -15.51 -4.17 20.51
C VAL A 176 -16.33 -3.08 19.86
N LEU A 177 -17.55 -2.88 20.38
CA LEU A 177 -18.43 -1.83 19.92
C LEU A 177 -17.95 -0.47 20.43
N ARG A 178 -17.46 0.39 19.53
CA ARG A 178 -17.03 1.77 19.81
C ARG A 178 -17.73 2.71 18.85
N HIS A 179 -18.39 3.74 19.39
CA HIS A 179 -19.15 4.73 18.61
C HIS A 179 -20.11 4.13 17.57
N GLY A 180 -20.71 2.96 17.87
CA GLY A 180 -21.65 2.28 16.97
C GLY A 180 -21.00 1.42 15.87
N SER A 181 -19.67 1.26 15.86
CA SER A 181 -18.93 0.37 14.95
C SER A 181 -18.12 -0.65 15.74
N CYS A 182 -18.01 -1.87 15.21
CA CYS A 182 -17.14 -2.91 15.70
C CYS A 182 -15.71 -2.63 15.25
N GLU A 183 -14.84 -2.33 16.20
CA GLU A 183 -13.42 -2.03 16.01
C GLU A 183 -12.58 -3.14 16.65
N ALA A 184 -11.43 -3.47 16.05
CA ALA A 184 -10.54 -4.49 16.60
C ALA A 184 -10.05 -4.09 18.01
N GLU A 185 -10.01 -5.05 18.93
CA GLU A 185 -9.36 -4.89 20.22
C GLU A 185 -7.85 -4.68 19.99
N ALA A 186 -7.31 -3.57 20.52
CA ALA A 186 -5.90 -3.21 20.41
C ALA A 186 -5.03 -4.02 21.39
#